data_AF-I9JC29-F1
#
_entry.id   AF-I9JC29-F1
#
_cell.length_a   1.000
_cell.length_b   1.000
_cell.length_c   1.000
_cell.angle_alpha   90.00
_cell.angle_beta   90.00
_cell.angle_gamma   90.00
#
_symmetry.space_group_name_H-M   'P 1'
#
loop_
_entity.id
_entity.type
_entity.pdbx_description
1 polymer ?
#
loop_
_entity_poly.entity_id
_entity_poly.type
_entity_poly.pdbx_seq_one_letter_code
_entity_poly.pdbx_strand_id
1 'polypeptide(L)'
;MAKYETPPPVRPLEKLITDFSYTNGLDPVNVFNDFLTYIIHGFSPGAPPLQSWKYKRQQNMKFMQMLTGWVRLMASRIKDDTSWYDPFGDLYMALVSKSAQQSQGQFFTPVHICDLMVLCTQTEEKRPDRGWVTRPAEAEGCCWPIMHGIRETTS
;
A
#
# COMPACT_ATOMS: atom_id res chain seq x y z
N MET A 1 -2.83 -1.44 24.58
CA MET A 1 -3.35 -0.82 23.34
C MET A 1 -4.37 -1.74 22.71
N ALA A 2 -5.44 -1.19 22.15
CA ALA A 2 -6.43 -1.97 21.42
C ALA A 2 -5.76 -2.65 20.23
N LYS A 3 -5.98 -3.95 20.07
CA LYS A 3 -5.46 -4.74 18.96
C LYS A 3 -6.18 -4.24 17.70
N TYR A 4 -5.44 -3.74 16.71
CA TYR A 4 -6.07 -3.40 15.43
C TYR A 4 -6.59 -4.69 14.81
N GLU A 5 -7.89 -4.77 14.58
CA GLU A 5 -8.49 -5.93 13.93
C GLU A 5 -8.39 -5.78 12.43
N THR A 6 -7.53 -6.61 11.82
CA THR A 6 -7.40 -6.69 10.38
C THR A 6 -8.75 -6.98 9.73
N PRO A 7 -9.16 -6.21 8.71
CA PRO A 7 -10.38 -6.47 7.97
C PRO A 7 -10.43 -7.91 7.44
N PRO A 8 -11.58 -8.61 7.53
CA PRO A 8 -11.71 -9.99 7.07
C PRO A 8 -11.10 -10.33 5.69
N PRO A 9 -11.17 -9.43 4.68
CA PRO A 9 -10.59 -9.70 3.36
C PRO A 9 -9.07 -9.71 3.35
N VAL A 10 -8.43 -8.96 4.25
CA VAL A 10 -6.96 -8.78 4.34
C VAL A 10 -6.31 -9.86 5.21
N ARG A 11 -7.08 -10.46 6.14
CA ARG A 11 -6.60 -11.53 7.05
C ARG A 11 -5.85 -12.69 6.36
N PRO A 12 -6.25 -13.20 5.18
CA PRO A 12 -5.50 -14.26 4.51
C PRO A 12 -4.09 -13.81 4.11
N LEU A 13 -3.94 -12.56 3.65
CA LEU A 13 -2.66 -12.00 3.24
C LEU A 13 -1.78 -11.70 4.46
N GLU A 14 -2.37 -11.16 5.52
CA GLU A 14 -1.70 -10.99 6.82
C GLU A 14 -1.15 -12.32 7.33
N LYS A 15 -1.97 -13.37 7.29
CA LYS A 15 -1.58 -14.72 7.74
C LYS A 15 -0.38 -15.25 6.95
N LEU A 16 -0.32 -15.05 5.63
CA LEU A 16 0.83 -15.45 4.82
C LEU A 16 2.12 -14.77 5.27
N ILE A 17 2.05 -13.46 5.59
CA ILE A 17 3.20 -12.68 6.06
C ILE A 17 3.66 -13.19 7.43
N THR A 18 2.72 -13.40 8.37
CA THR A 18 3.06 -13.90 9.71
C THR A 18 3.58 -15.33 9.69
N ASP A 19 3.01 -16.21 8.88
CA ASP A 19 3.45 -17.60 8.74
C ASP A 19 4.86 -17.66 8.15
N PHE A 20 5.14 -16.82 7.15
CA PHE A 20 6.48 -16.71 6.58
C PHE A 20 7.49 -16.15 7.58
N SER A 21 7.12 -15.10 8.31
CA SER A 21 7.94 -14.52 9.37
C SER A 21 8.30 -15.57 10.43
N TYR A 22 7.30 -16.30 10.94
CA TYR A 22 7.50 -17.35 11.95
C TYR A 22 8.40 -18.48 11.45
N THR A 23 8.18 -18.95 10.23
CA THR A 23 8.96 -20.06 9.63
C THR A 23 10.43 -19.68 9.42
N ASN A 24 10.72 -18.39 9.17
CA ASN A 24 12.08 -17.92 8.88
C ASN A 24 12.73 -17.20 10.08
N GLY A 25 12.05 -17.08 11.22
CA GLY A 25 12.54 -16.35 12.39
C GLY A 25 12.77 -14.84 12.14
N LEU A 26 11.98 -14.25 11.24
CA LEU A 26 12.10 -12.84 10.86
C LEU A 26 11.01 -12.01 11.52
N ASP A 27 11.25 -10.72 11.72
CA ASP A 27 10.22 -9.78 12.17
C ASP A 27 9.15 -9.58 11.08
N PRO A 28 7.85 -9.76 11.37
CA PRO A 28 6.75 -9.55 10.42
C PRO A 28 6.77 -8.18 9.74
N VAL A 29 7.17 -7.12 10.46
CA VAL A 29 7.24 -5.76 9.89
C VAL A 29 8.33 -5.67 8.83
N ASN A 30 9.49 -6.27 9.10
CA ASN A 30 10.58 -6.33 8.12
C ASN A 30 10.22 -7.17 6.89
N VAL A 31 9.55 -8.31 7.09
CA VAL A 31 9.04 -9.14 5.98
C VAL A 31 8.06 -8.35 5.11
N PHE A 32 7.19 -7.55 5.72
CA PHE A 32 6.27 -6.69 4.98
C PHE A 32 7.00 -5.61 4.17
N ASN A 33 8.01 -4.95 4.75
CA ASN A 33 8.84 -3.98 4.02
C ASN A 33 9.59 -4.63 2.85
N ASP A 34 10.10 -5.84 3.05
CA ASP A 34 10.74 -6.61 1.97
C ASP A 34 9.73 -7.00 0.88
N PHE A 35 8.49 -7.33 1.25
CA PHE A 35 7.42 -7.60 0.29
C PHE A 35 7.05 -6.36 -0.53
N LEU A 36 6.97 -5.17 0.07
CA LEU A 36 6.77 -3.93 -0.67
C LEU A 36 7.94 -3.66 -1.64
N THR A 37 9.17 -3.86 -1.18
CA THR A 37 10.37 -3.76 -2.04
C THR A 37 10.29 -4.72 -3.23
N TYR A 38 9.84 -5.96 -2.98
CA TYR A 38 9.65 -6.98 -4.02
C TYR A 38 8.63 -6.55 -5.07
N ILE A 39 7.49 -5.99 -4.64
CA ILE A 39 6.44 -5.49 -5.55
C ILE A 39 6.96 -4.32 -6.38
N ILE A 40 7.55 -3.30 -5.75
CA ILE A 40 8.04 -2.11 -6.43
C ILE A 40 9.10 -2.48 -7.46
N HIS A 41 10.03 -3.37 -7.11
CA HIS A 41 11.05 -3.85 -8.04
C HIS A 41 10.44 -4.65 -9.20
N GLY A 42 9.46 -5.53 -8.91
CA GLY A 42 8.76 -6.31 -9.93
C GLY A 42 8.00 -5.47 -10.97
N PHE A 43 7.54 -4.28 -10.59
CA PHE A 43 6.88 -3.32 -11.48
C PHE A 43 7.82 -2.24 -12.05
N SER A 44 9.13 -2.32 -11.78
CA SER A 44 10.12 -1.35 -12.26
C SER A 44 10.95 -1.94 -13.42
N PRO A 45 10.47 -1.85 -14.67
CA PRO A 45 11.19 -2.38 -15.83
C PRO A 45 12.53 -1.65 -16.01
N GLY A 46 13.63 -2.40 -16.11
CA GLY A 46 14.97 -1.86 -16.28
C GLY A 46 15.69 -1.47 -14.98
N ALA A 47 15.07 -1.67 -13.81
CA ALA A 47 15.77 -1.48 -12.54
C ALA A 47 16.94 -2.48 -12.39
N PRO A 48 18.09 -2.03 -11.85
CA PRO A 48 19.19 -2.94 -11.55
C PRO A 48 18.73 -4.02 -10.55
N PRO A 49 19.33 -5.23 -10.58
CA PRO A 49 19.03 -6.25 -9.59
C PRO A 49 19.23 -5.72 -8.17
N LEU A 50 18.36 -6.12 -7.24
CA LEU A 50 18.47 -5.75 -5.83
C LEU A 50 19.82 -6.26 -5.28
N GLN A 51 20.77 -5.35 -5.07
CA GLN A 51 22.17 -5.69 -4.75
C GLN A 51 22.34 -6.46 -3.44
N SER A 52 21.37 -6.35 -2.52
CA SER A 52 21.41 -6.97 -1.18
C SER A 52 20.20 -7.85 -0.88
N TRP A 53 19.57 -8.45 -1.91
CA TRP A 53 18.40 -9.30 -1.70
C TRP A 53 18.75 -10.57 -0.91
N LYS A 54 18.32 -10.61 0.35
CA LYS A 54 18.67 -11.65 1.33
C LYS A 54 17.92 -12.98 1.14
N TYR A 55 16.89 -13.01 0.30
CA TYR A 55 16.01 -14.17 0.17
C TYR A 55 16.39 -15.10 -0.97
N LYS A 56 16.35 -16.40 -0.69
CA LYS A 56 16.63 -17.48 -1.66
C LYS A 56 15.42 -17.73 -2.57
N ARG A 57 15.64 -18.45 -3.67
CA ARG A 57 14.59 -18.80 -4.66
C ARG A 57 13.30 -19.38 -4.03
N GLN A 58 13.44 -20.29 -3.05
CA GLN A 58 12.29 -20.89 -2.35
C GLN A 58 11.48 -19.86 -1.55
N GLN A 59 12.15 -18.89 -0.93
CA GLN A 59 11.49 -17.79 -0.22
C GLN A 59 10.84 -16.81 -1.21
N ASN A 60 11.47 -16.54 -2.35
CA ASN A 60 10.87 -15.73 -3.42
C ASN A 60 9.57 -16.33 -3.96
N MET A 61 9.44 -17.66 -4.01
CA MET A 61 8.17 -18.30 -4.35
C MET A 61 7.06 -17.96 -3.35
N LYS A 62 7.39 -17.75 -2.07
CA LYS A 62 6.44 -17.27 -1.06
C LYS A 62 6.07 -15.81 -1.27
N PHE A 63 7.01 -14.95 -1.64
CA PHE A 63 6.70 -13.57 -2.02
C PHE A 63 5.77 -13.51 -3.25
N MET A 64 5.95 -14.39 -4.23
CA MET A 64 5.01 -14.51 -5.37
C MET A 64 3.61 -14.97 -4.94
N GLN A 65 3.51 -15.87 -3.95
CA GLN A 65 2.21 -16.25 -3.37
C GLN A 65 1.53 -15.07 -2.68
N MET A 66 2.28 -14.25 -1.93
CA MET A 66 1.78 -13.03 -1.31
C MET A 66 1.32 -12.01 -2.36
N LEU A 67 2.13 -11.77 -3.41
CA LEU A 67 1.78 -10.90 -4.54
C LEU A 67 0.48 -11.35 -5.21
N THR A 68 0.34 -12.65 -5.48
CA THR A 68 -0.87 -13.21 -6.08
C THR A 68 -2.09 -13.01 -5.17
N GLY A 69 -1.92 -13.19 -3.86
CA GLY A 69 -2.96 -12.92 -2.86
C GLY A 69 -3.41 -11.46 -2.88
N TRP A 70 -2.46 -10.53 -2.94
CA TRP A 70 -2.74 -9.09 -3.05
C TRP A 70 -3.47 -8.74 -4.36
N VAL A 71 -3.00 -9.21 -5.52
CA VAL A 71 -3.64 -8.93 -6.82
C VAL A 71 -5.10 -9.43 -6.83
N ARG A 72 -5.35 -10.64 -6.33
CA ARG A 72 -6.73 -11.18 -6.24
C ARG A 72 -7.62 -10.36 -5.33
N LEU A 73 -7.06 -9.90 -4.22
CA LEU A 73 -7.78 -9.06 -3.27
C LEU A 73 -8.14 -7.71 -3.91
N MET A 74 -7.19 -7.07 -4.61
CA MET A 74 -7.44 -5.82 -5.34
C MET A 74 -8.51 -6.02 -6.42
N ALA A 75 -8.41 -7.08 -7.23
CA ALA A 75 -9.40 -7.42 -8.25
C ALA A 75 -10.81 -7.67 -7.70
N SER A 76 -10.93 -8.13 -6.45
CA SER A 76 -12.24 -8.36 -5.81
C SER A 76 -12.89 -7.12 -5.20
N ARG A 77 -12.11 -6.03 -5.04
CA ARG A 77 -12.48 -4.85 -4.26
C ARG A 77 -12.56 -3.58 -5.09
N ILE A 78 -11.71 -3.44 -6.09
CA ILE A 78 -11.78 -2.37 -7.08
C ILE A 78 -12.80 -2.82 -8.13
N LYS A 79 -14.05 -2.38 -7.97
CA LYS A 79 -15.15 -2.68 -8.91
C LYS A 79 -15.42 -1.54 -9.88
N ASP A 80 -15.17 -0.31 -9.41
CA ASP A 80 -15.42 0.92 -10.14
C ASP A 80 -14.13 1.76 -10.14
N ASP A 81 -13.90 2.55 -11.20
CA ASP A 81 -12.70 3.40 -11.35
C ASP A 81 -12.57 4.50 -10.26
N THR A 82 -13.62 4.72 -9.47
CA THR A 82 -13.67 5.67 -8.35
C THR A 82 -13.48 5.00 -6.98
N SER A 83 -13.47 3.67 -6.92
CA SER A 83 -13.32 2.92 -5.67
C SER A 83 -11.84 2.78 -5.30
N TRP A 84 -11.45 3.35 -4.16
CA TRP A 84 -10.11 3.21 -3.59
C TRP A 84 -10.10 2.14 -2.50
N TYR A 85 -9.13 1.23 -2.53
CA TYR A 85 -8.93 0.24 -1.49
C TYR A 85 -7.44 0.10 -1.18
N ASP A 86 -7.05 0.34 0.07
CA ASP A 86 -5.67 0.27 0.54
C ASP A 86 -5.45 -0.89 1.52
N PRO A 87 -5.18 -2.11 1.02
CA PRO A 87 -4.87 -3.23 1.88
C PRO A 87 -3.46 -3.15 2.48
N PHE A 88 -2.56 -2.33 1.96
CA PHE A 88 -1.21 -2.19 2.51
C PHE A 88 -1.24 -1.37 3.80
N GLY A 89 -2.05 -0.32 3.87
CA GLY A 89 -2.32 0.41 5.11
C GLY A 89 -2.90 -0.50 6.20
N ASP A 90 -3.91 -1.31 5.87
CA ASP A 90 -4.51 -2.27 6.81
C ASP A 90 -3.48 -3.30 7.32
N LEU A 91 -2.63 -3.83 6.43
CA LEU A 91 -1.55 -4.75 6.79
C LEU A 91 -0.51 -4.10 7.70
N TYR A 92 -0.07 -2.88 7.36
CA TYR A 92 0.90 -2.16 8.17
C TYR A 92 0.35 -1.91 9.59
N MET A 93 -0.89 -1.44 9.70
CA MET A 93 -1.55 -1.23 10.99
C MET A 93 -1.68 -2.53 11.80
N ALA A 94 -2.03 -3.64 11.15
CA ALA A 94 -2.12 -4.96 11.79
C ALA A 94 -0.75 -5.47 12.29
N LEU A 95 0.33 -5.23 11.54
CA LEU A 95 1.67 -5.71 11.87
C LEU A 95 2.36 -4.81 12.91
N VAL A 96 2.25 -3.50 12.76
CA VAL A 96 2.83 -2.52 13.70
C VAL A 96 2.08 -2.51 15.03
N SER A 97 0.75 -2.68 15.05
CA SER A 97 0.02 -2.80 16.32
C SER A 97 0.43 -4.02 17.15
N LYS A 98 1.05 -5.02 16.54
CA LYS A 98 1.61 -6.21 17.20
C LYS A 98 3.09 -6.06 17.56
N SER A 99 3.79 -5.10 16.97
CA SER A 99 5.19 -4.79 17.23
C SER A 99 5.31 -3.66 18.25
N ALA A 100 6.27 -3.75 19.17
CA ALA A 100 6.57 -2.66 20.11
C ALA A 100 7.22 -1.43 19.42
N GLN A 101 7.52 -1.50 18.11
CA GLN A 101 8.12 -0.41 17.34
C GLN A 101 7.04 0.54 16.79
N GLN A 102 6.54 1.44 17.65
CA GLN A 102 5.70 2.57 17.25
C GLN A 102 6.48 3.76 16.65
N SER A 103 7.80 3.68 16.51
CA SER A 103 8.65 4.86 16.18
C SER A 103 9.09 4.98 14.71
N GLN A 104 8.35 4.42 13.74
CA GLN A 104 8.72 4.45 12.31
C GLN A 104 8.13 5.64 11.53
N GLY A 105 7.64 6.69 12.22
CA GLY A 105 7.35 7.99 11.59
C GLY A 105 6.12 8.08 10.67
N GLN A 106 5.48 6.96 10.31
CA GLN A 106 4.18 6.97 9.62
C GLN A 106 3.05 7.15 10.64
N PHE A 107 2.57 8.38 10.78
CA PHE A 107 1.31 8.67 11.48
C PHE A 107 0.17 8.53 10.48
N PHE A 108 -0.60 7.44 10.58
CA PHE A 108 -1.84 7.33 9.83
C PHE A 108 -2.85 8.35 10.37
N THR A 109 -3.25 9.28 9.52
CA THR A 109 -4.40 10.16 9.78
C THR A 109 -5.66 9.29 9.68
N PRO A 110 -6.40 9.09 10.79
CA PRO A 110 -7.59 8.24 10.76
C PRO A 110 -8.62 8.73 9.73
N VAL A 111 -9.38 7.82 9.12
CA VAL A 111 -10.32 8.13 8.03
C VAL A 111 -11.28 9.28 8.36
N HIS A 112 -11.77 9.37 9.60
CA HIS A 112 -12.65 10.43 10.06
C HIS A 112 -11.98 11.81 10.09
N ILE A 113 -10.66 11.87 10.27
CA ILE A 113 -9.89 13.11 10.15
C ILE A 113 -9.70 13.49 8.68
N CYS A 114 -9.50 12.51 7.79
CA CYS A 114 -9.52 12.75 6.34
C CYS A 114 -10.89 13.25 5.86
N ASP A 115 -11.97 12.63 6.31
CA ASP A 115 -13.35 13.05 6.00
C ASP A 115 -13.62 14.47 6.50
N LEU A 116 -13.15 14.80 7.71
CA LEU A 116 -13.23 16.16 8.25
C LEU A 116 -12.45 17.16 7.38
N MET A 117 -11.21 16.85 6.99
CA MET A 117 -10.41 17.73 6.11
C MET A 117 -11.06 17.94 4.74
N VAL A 118 -11.69 16.89 4.18
CA VAL A 118 -12.47 16.98 2.93
C VAL A 118 -13.71 17.86 3.13
N LEU A 119 -14.45 17.69 4.22
CA LEU A 119 -15.62 18.51 4.54
C LEU A 119 -15.24 19.99 4.78
N CYS A 120 -14.12 20.25 5.45
CA CYS A 120 -13.61 21.60 5.67
C CYS A 120 -13.18 22.30 4.38
N THR A 121 -12.74 21.54 3.37
CA THR A 121 -12.33 22.09 2.06
C THR A 121 -13.48 22.22 1.07
N GLN A 122 -14.63 21.60 1.33
CA GLN A 122 -15.88 21.77 0.57
C GLN A 122 -16.69 23.00 1.01
N THR A 123 -16.01 24.14 1.21
CA THR A 123 -16.73 25.40 1.36
C THR A 123 -17.15 25.85 -0.04
N GLU A 124 -18.46 25.94 -0.28
CA GLU A 124 -19.07 26.35 -1.55
C GLU A 124 -18.47 27.67 -2.07
N GLU A 125 -17.51 27.61 -2.99
CA GLU A 125 -17.14 28.73 -3.83
C GLU A 125 -17.60 28.45 -5.27
N LYS A 126 -18.88 28.70 -5.53
CA LYS A 126 -19.32 29.01 -6.89
C LYS A 126 -18.62 30.28 -7.33
N ARG A 127 -17.53 30.16 -8.10
CA ARG A 127 -17.07 31.25 -8.97
C ARG A 127 -16.85 30.79 -10.40
N PRO A 128 -17.48 31.46 -11.37
CA PRO A 128 -17.31 31.17 -12.79
C PRO A 128 -15.95 31.71 -13.24
N ASP A 129 -15.30 30.96 -14.12
CA ASP A 129 -14.27 31.45 -15.04
C ASP A 129 -13.13 32.27 -14.39
N ARG A 130 -12.14 31.55 -13.85
CA ARG A 130 -10.69 31.83 -14.03
C ARG A 130 -9.82 30.92 -13.16
N GLY A 131 -8.87 30.24 -13.81
CA GLY A 131 -7.57 29.87 -13.25
C GLY A 131 -7.55 28.67 -12.31
N TRP A 132 -6.79 27.64 -12.69
CA TRP A 132 -6.42 26.53 -11.83
C TRP A 132 -5.80 27.05 -10.53
N VAL A 133 -6.43 26.72 -9.39
CA VAL A 133 -5.83 26.90 -8.07
C VAL A 133 -4.67 25.90 -7.97
N THR A 134 -3.45 26.39 -8.07
CA THR A 134 -2.24 25.65 -7.72
C THR A 134 -2.31 25.30 -6.23
N ARG A 135 -2.50 24.00 -5.93
CA ARG A 135 -2.23 23.44 -4.60
C ARG A 135 -0.71 23.38 -4.40
N PRO A 136 -0.14 23.87 -3.29
CA PRO A 136 1.27 23.72 -3.03
C PRO A 136 1.60 22.27 -2.66
N ALA A 137 2.50 21.70 -3.44
CA ALA A 137 3.43 20.58 -3.23
C ALA A 137 3.27 19.71 -1.97
N GLU A 138 2.90 18.43 -2.18
CA GLU A 138 3.60 17.22 -1.64
C GLU A 138 2.82 15.89 -1.91
N ALA A 139 2.18 15.74 -3.07
CA ALA A 139 1.55 14.45 -3.44
C ALA A 139 1.73 14.04 -4.92
N GLU A 140 2.51 14.78 -5.70
CA GLU A 140 2.67 14.51 -7.15
C GLU A 140 3.77 13.49 -7.50
N GLY A 141 4.35 12.83 -6.49
CA GLY A 141 5.61 12.09 -6.67
C GLY A 141 5.55 10.67 -7.26
N CYS A 142 4.50 9.86 -7.03
CA CYS A 142 4.65 8.41 -7.27
C CYS A 142 3.55 7.70 -8.10
N CYS A 143 2.28 8.13 -8.09
CA CYS A 143 1.21 7.32 -8.70
C CYS A 143 0.78 7.77 -10.11
N TRP A 144 0.97 9.03 -10.47
CA TRP A 144 0.45 9.56 -11.74
C TRP A 144 1.15 9.04 -13.00
N PRO A 145 2.49 8.90 -13.03
CA PRO A 145 3.19 8.35 -14.19
C PRO A 145 2.87 6.87 -14.46
N ILE A 146 2.62 6.09 -13.40
CA ILE A 146 2.33 4.64 -13.49
C ILE A 146 0.94 4.39 -14.08
N MET A 147 -0.05 5.23 -13.73
CA MET A 147 -1.41 5.12 -14.25
C MET A 147 -1.52 5.55 -15.73
N HIS A 148 -0.66 6.46 -16.19
CA HIS A 148 -0.62 6.85 -17.61
C HIS A 148 0.04 5.81 -18.52
N GLY A 149 1.10 5.13 -18.06
CA GLY A 149 1.78 4.10 -18.85
C GLY A 149 0.93 2.85 -19.16
N ILE A 150 -0.06 2.55 -18.32
CA ILE A 150 -0.98 1.42 -18.54
C ILE A 150 -2.02 1.75 -19.62
N ARG A 151 -2.37 3.04 -19.80
CA ARG A 151 -3.38 3.47 -20.77
C ARG A 151 -2.85 3.54 -22.20
N GLU A 152 -1.55 3.75 -22.40
CA GLU A 152 -0.94 3.89 -23.74
C GLU A 152 -0.56 2.57 -24.41
N THR A 153 -0.62 1.44 -23.69
CA THR A 153 -0.28 0.11 -24.25
C THR A 153 -1.48 -0.70 -24.73
N THR A 154 -2.68 -0.12 -24.69
CA THR A 154 -3.93 -0.78 -25.15
C THR A 154 -4.66 0.06 -26.21
N SER A 155 -3.93 0.75 -27.09
CA SER A 155 -4.52 1.33 -28.30
C SER A 155 -3.68 1.08 -29.54
#